data_AF-A0A9E5FKE6-F1
#
_entry.id   AF-A0A9E5FKE6-F1
#
_cell.length_a   1.000
_cell.length_b   1.000
_cell.length_c   1.000
_cell.angle_alpha   90.00
_cell.angle_beta   90.00
_cell.angle_gamma   90.00
#
_symmetry.space_group_name_H-M   'P 1'
#
loop_
_entity.id
_entity.type
_entity.pdbx_description
1 polymer ?
#
loop_
_entity_poly.entity_id
_entity_poly.type
_entity_poly.pdbx_seq_one_letter_code
_entity_poly.pdbx_strand_id
1 'polypeptide(L)'
;GSLPQDIVGDNNHRAAYLKYDTGTNSGSTSDDYVAFRIRVNGTSDSTNISDGFSSFGFLGADANGDGAIDFFIGAYKPNAASGRIGIYDADGSANTGPSTTGIAGSPTVVYTSSMTGYGDLWKFQVVGDSSNFAIDTDYMLSFQISVADINSNLSAFGLSTPVGPSTAFRFIVGTAAQDNAFNQDISGVQGFSATDSRTWAAMGVLSPSMSLDGAPLNAAPTTSNSSFSIVSSQSLTLAAADFPFSDTDVSDTFQGVQILALPGSGTLKLSGVNVTSGQIVAVADINAGNLEYQAPAFSGSTSFTFNVIDSQYNASAPVGTMSVTIAAANTAPTLTTIS
;
A
#
# COMPACT_ATOMS: atom_id res chain seq x y z
N GLY A 1 6.66 22.83 32.34
CA GLY A 1 6.92 22.44 30.95
C GLY A 1 5.58 22.12 30.33
N SER A 2 5.37 22.43 29.06
CA SER A 2 4.15 22.05 28.32
C SER A 2 3.84 20.58 28.56
N LEU A 3 2.56 20.24 28.67
CA LEU A 3 2.12 18.85 28.67
C LEU A 3 2.74 18.19 27.42
N PRO A 4 3.47 17.07 27.56
CA PRO A 4 3.86 16.29 26.38
C PRO A 4 2.57 15.92 25.65
N GLN A 5 2.46 16.27 24.38
CA GLN A 5 1.39 15.77 23.52
C GLN A 5 1.90 14.49 22.90
N ASP A 6 1.61 13.39 23.57
CA ASP A 6 1.94 12.04 23.13
C ASP A 6 0.90 11.58 22.11
N ILE A 7 1.36 10.84 21.12
CA ILE A 7 0.52 10.14 20.16
C ILE A 7 0.00 8.88 20.85
N VAL A 8 -1.32 8.76 20.89
CA VAL A 8 -1.98 7.63 21.54
C VAL A 8 -2.83 6.85 20.54
N GLY A 9 -3.10 5.59 20.84
CA GLY A 9 -3.90 4.71 20.00
C GLY A 9 -3.72 3.24 20.33
N ASP A 10 -4.62 2.41 19.81
CA ASP A 10 -4.61 0.96 19.96
C ASP A 10 -5.12 0.27 18.67
N ASN A 11 -5.30 -1.06 18.73
CA ASN A 11 -5.76 -1.85 17.59
C ASN A 11 -7.18 -1.50 17.12
N ASN A 12 -8.03 -0.98 18.00
CA ASN A 12 -9.40 -0.56 17.72
C ASN A 12 -9.49 0.95 17.43
N HIS A 13 -8.57 1.72 17.98
CA HIS A 13 -8.51 3.18 17.90
C HIS A 13 -7.15 3.61 17.33
N ARG A 14 -7.04 3.66 16.00
CA ARG A 14 -5.78 4.01 15.33
C ARG A 14 -5.30 5.41 15.75
N ALA A 15 -3.98 5.54 15.82
CA ALA A 15 -3.31 6.79 16.18
C ALA A 15 -3.39 7.84 15.07
N ALA A 16 -3.56 7.42 13.82
CA ALA A 16 -3.66 8.32 12.68
C ALA A 16 -4.65 7.83 11.63
N TYR A 17 -5.23 8.77 10.90
CA TYR A 17 -6.17 8.54 9.81
C TYR A 17 -5.82 9.43 8.62
N LEU A 18 -6.05 8.90 7.42
CA LEU A 18 -5.89 9.59 6.15
C LEU A 18 -7.23 9.58 5.41
N LYS A 19 -7.51 10.65 4.66
CA LYS A 19 -8.61 10.68 3.71
C LYS A 19 -8.27 11.58 2.52
N TYR A 20 -8.46 11.09 1.30
CA TYR A 20 -8.52 11.91 0.10
C TYR A 20 -9.95 12.45 -0.10
N ASP A 21 -10.05 13.75 -0.40
CA ASP A 21 -11.29 14.41 -0.79
C ASP A 21 -11.15 14.88 -2.24
N THR A 22 -11.98 14.32 -3.13
CA THR A 22 -11.97 14.60 -4.59
C THR A 22 -12.68 15.91 -4.94
N GLY A 23 -12.99 16.74 -3.94
CA GLY A 23 -13.70 18.00 -4.13
C GLY A 23 -15.00 17.83 -4.91
N THR A 24 -15.27 18.78 -5.78
CA THR A 24 -16.46 18.83 -6.65
C THR A 24 -16.17 18.47 -8.10
N ASN A 25 -14.90 18.52 -8.53
CA ASN A 25 -14.49 18.28 -9.90
C ASN A 25 -13.69 16.98 -10.06
N SER A 26 -14.40 15.86 -10.18
CA SER A 26 -13.82 14.49 -10.21
C SER A 26 -12.83 14.18 -11.34
N GLY A 27 -12.58 15.10 -12.28
CA GLY A 27 -11.60 14.97 -13.36
C GLY A 27 -10.33 15.82 -13.17
N SER A 28 -10.18 16.52 -12.05
CA SER A 28 -9.08 17.46 -11.78
C SER A 28 -8.69 17.40 -10.31
N THR A 29 -7.40 17.56 -10.00
CA THR A 29 -6.92 17.63 -8.62
C THR A 29 -6.88 19.05 -8.05
N SER A 30 -7.48 20.01 -8.76
CA SER A 30 -7.42 21.45 -8.44
C SER A 30 -8.15 21.84 -7.16
N ASP A 31 -9.21 21.12 -6.81
CA ASP A 31 -10.03 21.32 -5.60
C ASP A 31 -9.94 20.12 -4.66
N ASP A 32 -8.97 19.25 -4.88
CA ASP A 32 -8.74 18.06 -4.07
C ASP A 32 -7.93 18.40 -2.81
N TYR A 33 -8.24 17.69 -1.74
CA TYR A 33 -7.54 17.80 -0.46
C TYR A 33 -7.11 16.43 0.05
N VAL A 34 -5.96 16.41 0.72
CA VAL A 34 -5.57 15.30 1.58
C VAL A 34 -5.76 15.74 3.02
N ALA A 35 -6.63 15.03 3.73
CA ALA A 35 -6.94 15.28 5.13
C ALA A 35 -6.29 14.22 6.01
N PHE A 36 -5.71 14.68 7.11
CA PHE A 36 -5.05 13.88 8.11
C PHE A 36 -5.70 14.08 9.46
N ARG A 37 -5.68 13.03 10.28
CA ARG A 37 -5.98 13.13 11.70
C ARG A 37 -4.93 12.41 12.50
N ILE A 38 -4.51 13.04 13.59
CA ILE A 38 -3.60 12.46 14.59
C ILE A 38 -4.33 12.48 15.93
N ARG A 39 -4.32 11.34 16.60
CA ARG A 39 -4.82 11.16 17.95
C ARG A 39 -3.72 11.48 18.94
N VAL A 40 -3.99 12.39 19.86
CA VAL A 40 -3.04 12.82 20.89
C VAL A 40 -3.70 12.82 22.27
N ASN A 41 -2.90 12.66 23.33
CA ASN A 41 -3.36 12.87 24.69
C ASN A 41 -3.28 14.35 25.09
N GLY A 42 -4.14 14.72 26.05
CA GLY A 42 -4.01 15.98 26.76
C GLY A 42 -4.31 17.25 25.94
N THR A 43 -4.45 18.35 26.65
CA THR A 43 -4.72 19.67 26.08
C THR A 43 -4.13 20.75 26.98
N SER A 44 -3.61 21.84 26.41
CA SER A 44 -3.21 23.01 27.20
C SER A 44 -4.39 23.85 27.69
N ASP A 45 -5.58 23.64 27.13
CA ASP A 45 -6.82 24.30 27.54
C ASP A 45 -7.97 23.28 27.59
N SER A 46 -8.43 22.95 28.79
CA SER A 46 -9.57 22.04 29.01
C SER A 46 -10.92 22.74 28.98
N THR A 47 -10.95 24.07 28.92
CA THR A 47 -12.16 24.90 28.90
C THR A 47 -12.57 25.27 27.48
N ASN A 48 -11.61 25.60 26.62
CA ASN A 48 -11.80 25.75 25.19
C ASN A 48 -10.94 24.74 24.44
N ILE A 49 -11.50 23.55 24.23
CA ILE A 49 -10.77 22.44 23.59
C ILE A 49 -10.26 22.85 22.20
N SER A 50 -10.95 23.71 21.45
CA SER A 50 -10.45 24.15 20.13
C SER A 50 -9.14 24.96 20.20
N ASP A 51 -8.89 25.60 21.35
CA ASP A 51 -7.65 26.34 21.63
C ASP A 51 -6.57 25.46 22.29
N GLY A 52 -6.91 24.20 22.56
CA GLY A 52 -6.17 23.28 23.40
C GLY A 52 -4.87 22.71 22.80
N PHE A 53 -4.72 22.72 21.48
CA PHE A 53 -3.53 22.18 20.83
C PHE A 53 -2.40 23.21 20.80
N SER A 54 -1.30 22.94 21.50
CA SER A 54 -0.19 23.89 21.69
C SER A 54 1.19 23.39 21.23
N SER A 55 1.28 22.31 20.45
CA SER A 55 2.54 21.80 19.91
C SER A 55 2.52 21.73 18.38
N PHE A 56 3.43 20.95 17.79
CA PHE A 56 3.37 20.52 16.40
C PHE A 56 2.80 19.10 16.30
N GLY A 57 1.91 18.89 15.35
CA GLY A 57 1.52 17.56 14.88
C GLY A 57 1.95 17.42 13.43
N PHE A 58 2.79 16.43 13.15
CA PHE A 58 3.43 16.20 11.87
C PHE A 58 3.11 14.81 11.32
N LEU A 59 3.03 14.74 10.00
CA LEU A 59 3.20 13.53 9.22
C LEU A 59 4.45 13.69 8.37
N GLY A 60 5.29 12.67 8.36
CA GLY A 60 6.34 12.51 7.35
C GLY A 60 5.83 11.58 6.27
N ALA A 61 5.94 11.98 5.00
CA ALA A 61 5.60 11.15 3.85
C ALA A 61 6.89 10.59 3.22
N ASP A 62 6.99 9.28 3.19
CA ASP A 62 7.86 8.55 2.28
C ASP A 62 7.05 8.33 1.00
N ALA A 63 7.31 9.20 0.05
CA ALA A 63 6.50 9.45 -1.12
C ALA A 63 6.97 8.65 -2.34
N ASN A 64 8.24 8.25 -2.32
CA ASN A 64 8.88 7.49 -3.40
C ASN A 64 9.08 6.00 -3.06
N GLY A 65 8.88 5.59 -1.80
CA GLY A 65 9.01 4.20 -1.37
C GLY A 65 10.43 3.73 -1.07
N ASP A 66 11.40 4.61 -0.88
CA ASP A 66 12.80 4.29 -0.55
C ASP A 66 13.07 4.14 0.96
N GLY A 67 12.12 4.56 1.81
CA GLY A 67 12.21 4.47 3.26
C GLY A 67 12.80 5.72 3.93
N ALA A 68 13.13 6.75 3.16
CA ALA A 68 13.37 8.11 3.63
C ALA A 68 12.08 8.92 3.61
N ILE A 69 11.98 9.92 4.48
CA ILE A 69 10.88 10.88 4.42
C ILE A 69 11.25 12.00 3.43
N ASP A 70 10.47 12.10 2.36
CA ASP A 70 10.68 13.05 1.27
C ASP A 70 10.14 14.45 1.60
N PHE A 71 9.04 14.53 2.35
CA PHE A 71 8.47 15.80 2.81
C PHE A 71 7.62 15.60 4.07
N PHE A 72 7.35 16.71 4.76
CA PHE A 72 6.57 16.72 5.99
C PHE A 72 5.36 17.62 5.85
N ILE A 73 4.27 17.22 6.49
CA ILE A 73 3.03 18.00 6.57
C ILE A 73 2.70 18.16 8.03
N GLY A 74 2.43 19.37 8.49
CA GLY A 74 2.08 19.54 9.90
C GLY A 74 1.28 20.78 10.22
N ALA A 75 0.59 20.71 11.36
CA ALA A 75 -0.11 21.82 11.96
C ALA A 75 0.62 22.26 13.25
N TYR A 76 0.83 23.56 13.38
CA TYR A 76 1.43 24.20 14.54
C TYR A 76 0.45 25.19 15.13
N LYS A 77 0.07 24.98 16.40
CA LYS A 77 -0.79 25.89 17.18
C LYS A 77 -1.84 26.61 16.31
N PRO A 78 -2.65 25.89 15.52
CA PRO A 78 -3.33 26.51 14.40
C PRO A 78 -4.38 27.55 14.81
N ASN A 79 -4.78 27.58 16.10
CA ASN A 79 -5.60 28.61 16.74
C ASN A 79 -4.86 29.93 17.08
N ALA A 80 -3.53 29.92 17.13
CA ALA A 80 -2.73 31.05 17.61
C ALA A 80 -2.38 32.03 16.47
N ALA A 81 -1.99 33.25 16.82
CA ALA A 81 -1.55 34.26 15.84
C ALA A 81 -0.33 33.81 15.01
N SER A 82 0.57 33.02 15.59
CA SER A 82 1.70 32.37 14.89
C SER A 82 1.38 30.97 14.36
N GLY A 83 0.11 30.57 14.45
CA GLY A 83 -0.39 29.28 14.04
C GLY A 83 -0.41 29.09 12.53
N ARG A 84 -0.13 27.87 12.09
CA ARG A 84 -0.09 27.52 10.66
C ARG A 84 -0.28 26.03 10.41
N ILE A 85 -0.71 25.71 9.20
CA ILE A 85 -0.51 24.39 8.59
C ILE A 85 0.56 24.57 7.52
N GLY A 86 1.45 23.61 7.32
CA GLY A 86 2.47 23.74 6.30
C GLY A 86 2.96 22.41 5.74
N ILE A 87 3.53 22.50 4.54
CA ILE A 87 4.27 21.44 3.88
C ILE A 87 5.74 21.86 3.87
N TYR A 88 6.61 21.00 4.36
CA TYR A 88 8.03 21.24 4.59
C TYR A 88 8.86 20.26 3.77
N ASP A 89 9.92 20.75 3.15
CA ASP A 89 10.92 19.92 2.46
C ASP A 89 11.83 19.18 3.48
N ALA A 90 12.41 18.08 3.02
CA ALA A 90 13.42 17.21 3.65
C ALA A 90 14.75 17.89 4.00
N ASP A 91 14.93 19.18 3.75
CA ASP A 91 16.15 19.99 3.96
C ASP A 91 17.48 19.42 3.39
N GLY A 92 17.39 18.36 2.57
CA GLY A 92 18.52 17.61 2.03
C GLY A 92 19.09 16.55 2.97
N SER A 93 18.52 16.36 4.17
CA SER A 93 18.89 15.30 5.09
C SER A 93 18.46 13.92 4.58
N ALA A 94 19.11 12.86 5.07
CA ALA A 94 18.81 11.51 4.62
C ALA A 94 17.42 11.00 5.07
N ASN A 95 16.88 11.53 6.19
CA ASN A 95 15.51 11.28 6.65
C ASN A 95 15.10 9.80 6.78
N THR A 96 16.05 8.90 7.01
CA THR A 96 15.80 7.45 7.13
C THR A 96 15.57 6.99 8.57
N GLY A 97 15.74 7.87 9.56
CA GLY A 97 15.65 7.57 10.99
C GLY A 97 15.86 8.82 11.86
N PRO A 98 15.65 8.76 13.20
CA PRO A 98 15.65 9.92 14.08
C PRO A 98 16.91 10.79 13.97
N SER A 99 18.10 10.18 14.05
CA SER A 99 19.38 10.89 13.98
C SER A 99 19.74 11.47 12.62
N THR A 100 18.97 11.14 11.59
CA THR A 100 19.17 11.60 10.21
C THR A 100 18.05 12.51 9.73
N THR A 101 17.11 12.86 10.62
CA THR A 101 15.95 13.66 10.27
C THR A 101 16.30 15.14 10.27
N GLY A 102 16.07 15.79 9.13
CA GLY A 102 16.07 17.23 8.96
C GLY A 102 14.76 17.67 8.32
N ILE A 103 14.12 18.67 8.92
CA ILE A 103 12.92 19.32 8.39
C ILE A 103 13.29 20.77 8.13
N ALA A 104 12.96 21.27 6.94
CA ALA A 104 13.24 22.65 6.59
C ALA A 104 12.67 23.61 7.64
N GLY A 105 13.48 24.56 8.13
CA GLY A 105 13.07 25.51 9.18
C GLY A 105 11.96 26.50 8.75
N SER A 106 11.48 26.40 7.51
CA SER A 106 10.31 27.12 7.03
C SER A 106 9.55 26.26 6.03
N PRO A 107 8.21 26.30 6.03
CA PRO A 107 7.40 25.52 5.10
C PRO A 107 7.53 26.04 3.68
N THR A 108 7.62 25.13 2.71
CA THR A 108 7.52 25.39 1.27
C THR A 108 6.12 25.89 0.91
N VAL A 109 5.09 25.35 1.54
CA VAL A 109 3.69 25.79 1.42
C VAL A 109 3.13 26.08 2.80
N VAL A 110 2.51 27.25 2.99
CA VAL A 110 2.01 27.68 4.30
C VAL A 110 0.57 28.16 4.24
N TYR A 111 -0.25 27.66 5.16
CA TYR A 111 -1.60 28.12 5.43
C TYR A 111 -1.63 28.82 6.77
N THR A 112 -2.14 30.06 6.81
CA THR A 112 -2.19 30.87 8.04
C THR A 112 -3.57 31.48 8.22
N SER A 113 -3.84 32.01 9.42
CA SER A 113 -5.07 32.71 9.76
C SER A 113 -5.38 33.94 8.90
N SER A 114 -4.42 34.45 8.12
CA SER A 114 -4.65 35.52 7.14
C SER A 114 -5.36 35.04 5.88
N MET A 115 -5.39 33.72 5.62
CA MET A 115 -6.08 33.14 4.46
C MET A 115 -7.58 32.98 4.71
N THR A 116 -8.37 33.26 3.69
CA THR A 116 -9.80 32.93 3.68
C THR A 116 -10.00 31.42 3.81
N GLY A 117 -10.90 30.98 4.68
CA GLY A 117 -11.20 29.56 4.89
C GLY A 117 -10.18 28.79 5.74
N TYR A 118 -9.17 29.45 6.31
CA TYR A 118 -8.17 28.77 7.14
C TYR A 118 -8.76 28.00 8.33
N GLY A 119 -9.85 28.51 8.94
CA GLY A 119 -10.55 27.83 10.02
C GLY A 119 -11.22 26.51 9.61
N ASP A 120 -11.45 26.29 8.31
CA ASP A 120 -12.01 25.04 7.78
C ASP A 120 -10.91 23.99 7.49
N LEU A 121 -9.64 24.42 7.47
CA LEU A 121 -8.51 23.53 7.16
C LEU A 121 -8.04 22.70 8.34
N TRP A 122 -8.51 22.97 9.56
CA TRP A 122 -8.11 22.23 10.74
C TRP A 122 -9.20 22.19 11.81
N LYS A 123 -9.07 21.24 12.73
CA LYS A 123 -9.92 21.14 13.92
C LYS A 123 -9.20 20.41 15.05
N PHE A 124 -9.41 20.85 16.29
CA PHE A 124 -8.99 20.10 17.47
C PHE A 124 -10.23 19.81 18.34
N GLN A 125 -10.49 18.54 18.62
CA GLN A 125 -11.71 18.10 19.31
C GLN A 125 -11.47 16.87 20.18
N VAL A 126 -12.26 16.75 21.25
CA VAL A 126 -12.28 15.56 22.11
C VAL A 126 -12.77 14.34 21.34
N VAL A 127 -12.23 13.17 21.67
CA VAL A 127 -12.69 11.89 21.12
C VAL A 127 -13.68 11.24 22.08
N GLY A 128 -14.89 10.95 21.59
CA GLY A 128 -15.94 10.26 22.33
C GLY A 128 -15.96 8.75 22.07
N ASP A 129 -14.83 8.06 22.17
CA ASP A 129 -14.72 6.64 21.79
C ASP A 129 -14.79 5.65 22.96
N SER A 130 -14.94 6.13 24.19
CA SER A 130 -14.99 5.30 25.40
C SER A 130 -13.75 4.43 25.62
N SER A 131 -12.66 4.69 24.89
CA SER A 131 -11.38 3.95 25.02
C SER A 131 -10.75 4.11 26.40
N ASN A 132 -11.07 5.21 27.11
CA ASN A 132 -10.74 5.52 28.50
C ASN A 132 -9.53 4.74 29.00
N PHE A 133 -8.37 4.98 28.40
CA PHE A 133 -7.11 4.80 29.10
C PHE A 133 -7.24 5.63 30.37
N ALA A 134 -7.38 4.97 31.51
CA ALA A 134 -8.16 5.46 32.67
C ALA A 134 -7.62 6.70 33.41
N ILE A 135 -6.72 7.46 32.78
CA ILE A 135 -6.01 8.60 33.35
C ILE A 135 -6.04 9.85 32.45
N ASP A 136 -6.19 9.74 31.12
CA ASP A 136 -6.16 10.88 30.19
C ASP A 136 -7.24 10.84 29.11
N THR A 137 -7.73 12.02 28.72
CA THR A 137 -8.69 12.20 27.61
C THR A 137 -7.95 12.30 26.28
N ASP A 138 -8.46 11.60 25.26
CA ASP A 138 -7.94 11.64 23.89
C ASP A 138 -8.56 12.78 23.08
N TYR A 139 -7.75 13.35 22.19
CA TYR A 139 -8.14 14.41 21.27
C TYR A 139 -7.70 14.09 19.85
N MET A 140 -8.42 14.60 18.86
CA MET A 140 -8.07 14.52 17.45
C MET A 140 -7.66 15.88 16.93
N LEU A 141 -6.41 15.99 16.50
CA LEU A 141 -5.95 17.06 15.63
C LEU A 141 -6.23 16.64 14.19
N SER A 142 -7.14 17.34 13.53
CA SER A 142 -7.43 17.17 12.11
C SER A 142 -6.88 18.36 11.33
N PHE A 143 -6.28 18.12 10.18
CA PHE A 143 -5.92 19.18 9.24
C PHE A 143 -5.88 18.65 7.81
N GLN A 144 -5.97 19.53 6.83
CA GLN A 144 -5.92 19.17 5.42
C GLN A 144 -5.06 20.16 4.62
N ILE A 145 -4.51 19.66 3.51
CA ILE A 145 -3.72 20.43 2.55
C ILE A 145 -4.25 20.20 1.14
N SER A 146 -4.03 21.16 0.25
CA SER A 146 -4.44 21.02 -1.15
C SER A 146 -3.50 20.11 -1.93
N VAL A 147 -4.06 19.21 -2.74
CA VAL A 147 -3.30 18.38 -3.67
C VAL A 147 -2.63 19.23 -4.74
N ALA A 148 -3.26 20.33 -5.16
CA ALA A 148 -2.67 21.27 -6.13
C ALA A 148 -1.38 21.91 -5.60
N ASP A 149 -1.30 22.20 -4.31
CA ASP A 149 -0.11 22.75 -3.68
C ASP A 149 1.03 21.72 -3.60
N ILE A 150 0.72 20.44 -3.37
CA ILE A 150 1.69 19.34 -3.48
C ILE A 150 2.22 19.24 -4.92
N ASN A 151 1.30 19.24 -5.89
CA ASN A 151 1.62 19.11 -7.31
C ASN A 151 2.41 20.29 -7.89
N SER A 152 2.28 21.47 -7.29
CA SER A 152 3.07 22.64 -7.69
C SER A 152 4.52 22.58 -7.17
N ASN A 153 4.82 21.64 -6.25
CA ASN A 153 6.11 21.54 -5.56
C ASN A 153 6.73 20.13 -5.64
N LEU A 154 6.32 19.29 -6.61
CA LEU A 154 6.75 17.89 -6.74
C LEU A 154 8.26 17.70 -6.60
N SER A 155 9.07 18.48 -7.32
CA SER A 155 10.52 18.37 -7.28
C SER A 155 11.13 18.65 -5.91
N ALA A 156 10.53 19.58 -5.16
CA ALA A 156 10.95 19.88 -3.80
C ALA A 156 10.54 18.77 -2.81
N PHE A 157 9.63 17.90 -3.20
CA PHE A 157 9.13 16.79 -2.38
C PHE A 157 9.59 15.42 -2.92
N GLY A 158 10.65 15.38 -3.73
CA GLY A 158 11.19 14.13 -4.28
C GLY A 158 10.29 13.40 -5.28
N LEU A 159 9.23 14.04 -5.76
CA LEU A 159 8.23 13.45 -6.65
C LEU A 159 8.50 13.77 -8.13
N SER A 160 8.34 12.77 -8.99
CA SER A 160 8.47 12.91 -10.45
C SER A 160 7.14 12.96 -11.20
N THR A 161 6.04 12.61 -10.53
CA THR A 161 4.69 12.54 -11.11
C THR A 161 3.68 13.25 -10.22
N PRO A 162 2.64 13.89 -10.81
CA PRO A 162 1.57 14.48 -10.03
C PRO A 162 0.90 13.46 -9.09
N VAL A 163 0.63 13.93 -7.87
CA VAL A 163 -0.16 13.28 -6.84
C VAL A 163 -1.64 13.34 -7.21
N GLY A 164 -2.33 12.23 -6.98
CA GLY A 164 -3.77 12.07 -7.10
C GLY A 164 -4.29 11.00 -6.12
N PRO A 165 -5.56 10.60 -6.23
CA PRO A 165 -6.20 9.70 -5.28
C PRO A 165 -5.49 8.34 -5.16
N SER A 166 -4.98 7.82 -6.28
CA SER A 166 -4.29 6.52 -6.37
C SER A 166 -2.81 6.57 -6.02
N THR A 167 -2.27 7.74 -5.66
CA THR A 167 -0.83 7.86 -5.35
C THR A 167 -0.51 7.11 -4.05
N ALA A 168 0.57 6.35 -4.09
CA ALA A 168 0.99 5.47 -3.01
C ALA A 168 2.03 6.13 -2.12
N PHE A 169 1.70 6.37 -0.86
CA PHE A 169 2.67 6.88 0.13
C PHE A 169 2.76 5.95 1.34
N ARG A 170 3.91 6.00 2.03
CA ARG A 170 4.05 5.55 3.41
C ARG A 170 4.15 6.76 4.31
N PHE A 171 3.64 6.64 5.53
CA PHE A 171 3.64 7.74 6.49
C PHE A 171 4.26 7.34 7.81
N ILE A 172 4.92 8.30 8.43
CA ILE A 172 5.17 8.34 9.87
C ILE A 172 4.36 9.47 10.48
N VAL A 173 3.98 9.34 11.75
CA VAL A 173 3.34 10.41 12.50
C VAL A 173 4.18 10.77 13.71
N GLY A 174 4.24 12.06 14.03
CA GLY A 174 5.01 12.51 15.17
C GLY A 174 4.52 13.84 15.72
N THR A 175 4.87 14.10 16.96
CA THR A 175 4.69 15.40 17.60
C THR A 175 6.05 16.01 17.89
N ALA A 176 6.07 17.34 17.93
CA ALA A 176 7.30 18.07 18.18
C ALA A 176 7.08 19.36 18.95
N ALA A 177 8.14 19.77 19.64
CA ALA A 177 8.19 21.08 20.30
C ALA A 177 8.52 22.23 19.34
N GLN A 178 9.14 21.92 18.19
CA GLN A 178 9.69 22.88 17.22
C GLN A 178 9.38 22.42 15.79
N ASP A 179 9.47 23.35 14.83
CA ASP A 179 9.09 23.15 13.42
C ASP A 179 10.08 22.33 12.61
N ASN A 180 11.28 22.11 13.14
CA ASN A 180 12.39 21.53 12.40
C ASN A 180 12.85 20.16 12.94
N ALA A 181 12.01 19.45 13.71
CA ALA A 181 12.40 18.18 14.33
C ALA A 181 11.21 17.25 14.62
N PHE A 182 11.46 15.94 14.68
CA PHE A 182 10.60 14.95 15.34
C PHE A 182 11.19 14.60 16.72
N ASN A 183 10.80 15.32 17.76
CA ASN A 183 11.53 15.29 19.05
C ASN A 183 10.67 15.17 20.32
N GLN A 184 9.35 14.97 20.20
CA GLN A 184 8.52 14.62 21.35
C GLN A 184 8.09 13.16 21.28
N ASP A 185 7.28 12.81 20.28
CA ASP A 185 6.81 11.45 20.06
C ASP A 185 6.81 11.10 18.57
N ILE A 186 6.99 9.82 18.26
CA ILE A 186 6.94 9.25 16.91
C ILE A 186 6.14 7.96 17.00
N SER A 187 4.93 7.99 16.46
CA SER A 187 4.03 6.83 16.38
C SER A 187 3.86 6.05 17.71
N GLY A 188 4.00 6.71 18.87
CA GLY A 188 3.90 6.09 20.20
C GLY A 188 5.09 5.20 20.59
N VAL A 189 6.24 5.31 19.91
CA VAL A 189 7.44 4.54 20.24
C VAL A 189 8.04 5.02 21.54
N GLN A 190 8.10 4.13 22.53
CA GLN A 190 8.71 4.44 23.82
C GLN A 190 10.25 4.45 23.75
N GLY A 191 10.86 5.46 24.36
CA GLY A 191 12.30 5.48 24.66
C GLY A 191 13.23 5.70 23.46
N PHE A 192 12.74 6.23 22.33
CA PHE A 192 13.64 6.72 21.28
C PHE A 192 14.23 8.09 21.69
N SER A 193 15.28 8.51 21.00
CA SER A 193 15.85 9.85 21.13
C SER A 193 16.20 10.39 19.75
N ALA A 194 16.39 11.70 19.65
CA ALA A 194 16.86 12.33 18.41
C ALA A 194 18.24 11.81 17.94
N THR A 195 18.99 11.08 18.77
CA THR A 195 20.28 10.47 18.42
C THR A 195 20.18 8.98 18.09
N ASP A 196 18.97 8.41 18.03
CA ASP A 196 18.78 7.00 17.68
C ASP A 196 19.21 6.72 16.24
N SER A 197 20.03 5.69 16.05
CA SER A 197 20.63 5.33 14.76
C SER A 197 19.82 4.28 13.99
N ARG A 198 18.71 3.79 14.53
CA ARG A 198 17.81 2.87 13.81
C ARG A 198 17.09 3.63 12.70
N THR A 199 16.80 2.93 11.60
CA THR A 199 15.94 3.46 10.55
C THR A 199 14.46 3.42 10.95
N TRP A 200 13.62 4.21 10.30
CA TRP A 200 12.17 4.19 10.48
C TRP A 200 11.58 2.79 10.26
N ALA A 201 12.05 2.11 9.22
CA ALA A 201 11.67 0.73 8.94
C ALA A 201 12.09 -0.22 10.08
N ALA A 202 13.31 -0.09 10.62
CA ALA A 202 13.79 -0.90 11.74
C ALA A 202 13.05 -0.60 13.06
N MET A 203 12.53 0.62 13.22
CA MET A 203 11.67 1.00 14.34
C MET A 203 10.21 0.56 14.16
N GLY A 204 9.82 0.14 12.94
CA GLY A 204 8.45 -0.25 12.62
C GLY A 204 7.44 0.89 12.65
N VAL A 205 7.89 2.13 12.44
CA VAL A 205 7.04 3.34 12.53
C VAL A 205 6.43 3.78 11.21
N LEU A 206 6.96 3.26 10.09
CA LEU A 206 6.38 3.47 8.77
C LEU A 206 5.08 2.68 8.65
N SER A 207 4.04 3.34 8.18
CA SER A 207 2.82 2.66 7.75
C SER A 207 3.12 1.67 6.61
N PRO A 208 2.26 0.67 6.40
CA PRO A 208 2.17 0.05 5.08
C PRO A 208 2.00 1.12 4.01
N SER A 209 2.44 0.81 2.78
CA SER A 209 2.14 1.69 1.65
C SER A 209 0.63 1.74 1.49
N MET A 210 0.08 2.94 1.30
CA MET A 210 -1.36 3.16 1.15
C MET A 210 -1.66 4.16 0.03
N SER A 211 -2.72 3.89 -0.72
CA SER A 211 -3.30 4.87 -1.63
C SER A 211 -3.90 6.01 -0.81
N LEU A 212 -3.85 7.24 -1.30
CA LEU A 212 -4.41 8.38 -0.57
C LEU A 212 -5.94 8.26 -0.39
N ASP A 213 -6.63 7.66 -1.36
CA ASP A 213 -8.06 7.34 -1.29
C ASP A 213 -8.39 6.04 -0.53
N GLY A 214 -7.36 5.31 -0.08
CA GLY A 214 -7.51 4.04 0.63
C GLY A 214 -7.80 2.83 -0.27
N ALA A 215 -7.68 2.96 -1.60
CA ALA A 215 -7.70 1.81 -2.50
C ALA A 215 -6.48 0.88 -2.26
N PRO A 216 -6.61 -0.43 -2.55
CA PRO A 216 -5.45 -1.32 -2.63
C PRO A 216 -4.45 -0.77 -3.65
N LEU A 217 -3.17 -0.72 -3.27
CA LEU A 217 -2.12 -0.13 -4.10
C LEU A 217 -1.72 -0.95 -5.31
N ASN A 218 -2.03 -2.23 -5.29
CA ASN A 218 -1.86 -3.12 -6.41
C ASN A 218 -3.23 -3.67 -6.79
N ALA A 219 -3.60 -3.51 -8.04
CA ALA A 219 -4.69 -4.28 -8.62
C ALA A 219 -4.28 -5.75 -8.67
N ALA A 220 -5.27 -6.64 -8.56
CA ALA A 220 -5.03 -8.02 -8.92
C ALA A 220 -4.89 -8.12 -10.45
N PRO A 221 -4.04 -9.02 -10.95
CA PRO A 221 -3.94 -9.24 -12.37
C PRO A 221 -5.24 -9.83 -12.90
N THR A 222 -5.38 -9.83 -14.21
CA THR A 222 -6.45 -10.51 -14.93
C THR A 222 -5.86 -11.63 -15.78
N THR A 223 -6.63 -12.69 -15.94
CA THR A 223 -6.33 -13.80 -16.86
C THR A 223 -7.54 -14.09 -17.72
N SER A 224 -7.29 -14.65 -18.90
CA SER A 224 -8.32 -15.23 -19.75
C SER A 224 -8.22 -16.76 -19.76
N ASN A 225 -9.26 -17.42 -20.27
CA ASN A 225 -9.24 -18.85 -20.50
C ASN A 225 -8.25 -19.21 -21.60
N SER A 226 -7.64 -20.39 -21.49
CA SER A 226 -6.73 -20.93 -22.48
C SER A 226 -7.07 -22.38 -22.79
N SER A 227 -6.50 -22.92 -23.86
CA SER A 227 -6.74 -24.31 -24.26
C SER A 227 -5.61 -24.89 -25.09
N PHE A 228 -5.38 -26.19 -24.96
CA PHE A 228 -4.48 -26.95 -25.82
C PHE A 228 -5.04 -28.33 -26.17
N SER A 229 -4.45 -28.95 -27.19
CA SER A 229 -4.74 -30.33 -27.58
C SER A 229 -3.50 -31.19 -27.43
N ILE A 230 -3.70 -32.43 -27.00
CA ILE A 230 -2.65 -33.42 -26.81
C ILE A 230 -3.15 -34.80 -27.24
N VAL A 231 -2.25 -35.67 -27.70
CA VAL A 231 -2.59 -37.07 -27.99
C VAL A 231 -2.54 -37.89 -26.68
N SER A 232 -3.44 -38.85 -26.53
CA SER A 232 -3.42 -39.80 -25.40
C SER A 232 -2.05 -40.45 -25.21
N SER A 233 -1.66 -40.69 -23.95
CA SER A 233 -0.34 -41.23 -23.55
C SER A 233 0.87 -40.34 -23.85
N GLN A 234 0.67 -39.06 -24.20
CA GLN A 234 1.76 -38.08 -24.31
C GLN A 234 1.79 -37.10 -23.13
N SER A 235 2.90 -36.39 -23.00
CA SER A 235 3.04 -35.28 -22.06
C SER A 235 3.23 -33.98 -22.82
N LEU A 236 2.69 -32.87 -22.29
CA LEU A 236 2.87 -31.53 -22.80
C LEU A 236 3.45 -30.65 -21.70
N THR A 237 4.61 -30.04 -21.96
CA THR A 237 5.18 -29.01 -21.11
C THR A 237 4.39 -27.71 -21.30
N LEU A 238 3.93 -27.13 -20.19
CA LEU A 238 3.23 -25.85 -20.18
C LEU A 238 4.24 -24.71 -20.08
N ALA A 239 4.07 -23.69 -20.90
CA ALA A 239 4.89 -22.49 -20.93
C ALA A 239 4.16 -21.29 -20.30
N ALA A 240 4.89 -20.23 -19.98
CA ALA A 240 4.28 -19.00 -19.43
C ALA A 240 3.18 -18.43 -20.35
N ALA A 241 3.36 -18.55 -21.67
CA ALA A 241 2.38 -18.08 -22.66
C ALA A 241 1.04 -18.84 -22.63
N ASP A 242 0.99 -20.03 -22.03
CA ASP A 242 -0.26 -20.79 -21.84
C ASP A 242 -1.15 -20.16 -20.76
N PHE A 243 -0.60 -19.24 -19.96
CA PHE A 243 -1.27 -18.53 -18.88
C PHE A 243 -1.34 -17.03 -19.19
N PRO A 244 -2.40 -16.57 -19.88
CA PRO A 244 -2.54 -15.16 -20.24
C PRO A 244 -2.52 -14.27 -18.99
N PHE A 245 -1.61 -13.31 -18.96
CA PHE A 245 -1.46 -12.37 -17.85
C PHE A 245 -1.64 -10.95 -18.38
N SER A 246 -2.46 -10.16 -17.69
CA SER A 246 -2.58 -8.72 -17.92
C SER A 246 -2.80 -8.03 -16.59
N ASP A 247 -2.02 -7.00 -16.32
CA ASP A 247 -2.15 -6.17 -15.14
C ASP A 247 -2.39 -4.71 -15.54
N THR A 248 -3.18 -3.98 -14.75
CA THR A 248 -3.33 -2.54 -14.90
C THR A 248 -2.13 -1.79 -14.33
N ASP A 249 -1.41 -2.38 -13.38
CA ASP A 249 -0.18 -1.87 -12.82
C ASP A 249 1.00 -2.25 -13.74
N VAL A 250 1.43 -1.29 -14.56
CA VAL A 250 2.41 -1.54 -15.65
C VAL A 250 3.79 -2.03 -15.19
N SER A 251 4.12 -1.88 -13.91
CA SER A 251 5.35 -2.40 -13.30
C SER A 251 5.23 -3.87 -12.87
N ASP A 252 4.01 -4.38 -12.74
CA ASP A 252 3.76 -5.73 -12.26
C ASP A 252 3.99 -6.76 -13.37
N THR A 253 4.65 -7.87 -12.99
CA THR A 253 5.08 -8.91 -13.93
C THR A 253 4.53 -10.27 -13.52
N PHE A 254 4.41 -11.18 -14.48
CA PHE A 254 3.94 -12.54 -14.22
C PHE A 254 4.94 -13.32 -13.34
N GLN A 255 4.52 -13.69 -12.13
CA GLN A 255 5.34 -14.34 -11.11
C GLN A 255 5.09 -15.85 -10.98
N GLY A 256 3.93 -16.33 -11.45
CA GLY A 256 3.60 -17.75 -11.48
C GLY A 256 2.10 -18.02 -11.59
N VAL A 257 1.71 -19.27 -11.41
CA VAL A 257 0.30 -19.68 -11.37
C VAL A 257 -0.04 -20.40 -10.09
N GLN A 258 -1.25 -20.18 -9.57
CA GLN A 258 -1.85 -21.01 -8.54
C GLN A 258 -2.84 -21.97 -9.18
N ILE A 259 -2.63 -23.27 -9.02
CA ILE A 259 -3.55 -24.30 -9.53
C ILE A 259 -4.68 -24.52 -8.53
N LEU A 260 -5.92 -24.21 -8.90
CA LEU A 260 -7.07 -24.26 -8.00
C LEU A 260 -7.78 -25.61 -8.08
N ALA A 261 -8.33 -25.97 -9.24
CA ALA A 261 -8.90 -27.29 -9.49
C ALA A 261 -7.97 -28.09 -10.40
N LEU A 262 -7.69 -29.34 -10.05
CA LEU A 262 -6.89 -30.27 -10.86
C LEU A 262 -7.72 -30.85 -12.01
N PRO A 263 -7.09 -31.32 -13.11
CA PRO A 263 -7.82 -31.97 -14.18
C PRO A 263 -8.44 -33.29 -13.70
N GLY A 264 -9.69 -33.53 -14.09
CA GLY A 264 -10.40 -34.78 -13.79
C GLY A 264 -9.89 -35.99 -14.58
N SER A 265 -9.08 -35.76 -15.61
CA SER A 265 -8.43 -36.79 -16.43
C SER A 265 -6.99 -36.38 -16.73
N GLY A 266 -6.04 -37.32 -16.74
CA GLY A 266 -4.61 -36.98 -16.81
C GLY A 266 -4.05 -36.46 -15.49
N THR A 267 -2.85 -35.90 -15.50
CA THR A 267 -2.17 -35.44 -14.28
C THR A 267 -1.25 -34.26 -14.56
N LEU A 268 -1.30 -33.23 -13.71
CA LEU A 268 -0.31 -32.16 -13.69
C LEU A 268 0.90 -32.58 -12.85
N LYS A 269 2.10 -32.35 -13.38
CA LYS A 269 3.38 -32.66 -12.74
C LYS A 269 4.25 -31.41 -12.67
N LEU A 270 4.86 -31.17 -11.51
CA LEU A 270 5.92 -30.19 -11.33
C LEU A 270 7.21 -30.94 -11.02
N SER A 271 8.20 -30.88 -11.92
CA SER A 271 9.46 -31.60 -11.79
C SER A 271 9.25 -33.10 -11.50
N GLY A 272 8.25 -33.71 -12.15
CA GLY A 272 7.87 -35.11 -11.97
C GLY A 272 6.97 -35.43 -10.76
N VAL A 273 6.76 -34.49 -9.84
CA VAL A 273 5.89 -34.64 -8.66
C VAL A 273 4.47 -34.19 -8.99
N ASN A 274 3.45 -34.88 -8.47
CA ASN A 274 2.05 -34.46 -8.70
C ASN A 274 1.80 -33.07 -8.14
N VAL A 275 1.19 -32.21 -8.95
CA VAL A 275 0.69 -30.92 -8.49
C VAL A 275 -0.55 -31.14 -7.62
N THR A 276 -0.66 -30.38 -6.52
CA THR A 276 -1.83 -30.40 -5.63
C THR A 276 -2.69 -29.15 -5.80
N SER A 277 -3.98 -29.24 -5.46
CA SER A 277 -4.86 -28.07 -5.40
C SER A 277 -4.31 -27.02 -4.42
N GLY A 278 -4.39 -25.76 -4.80
CA GLY A 278 -3.84 -24.60 -4.10
C GLY A 278 -2.35 -24.36 -4.32
N GLN A 279 -1.63 -25.28 -5.01
CA GLN A 279 -0.19 -25.16 -5.21
C GLN A 279 0.16 -24.00 -6.14
N ILE A 280 1.14 -23.20 -5.72
CA ILE A 280 1.75 -22.17 -6.55
C ILE A 280 2.94 -22.78 -7.31
N VAL A 281 2.98 -22.56 -8.61
CA VAL A 281 4.08 -22.91 -9.51
C VAL A 281 4.74 -21.62 -9.96
N ALA A 282 6.00 -21.42 -9.61
CA ALA A 282 6.73 -20.20 -9.93
C ALA A 282 6.99 -20.08 -11.43
N VAL A 283 7.01 -18.86 -11.96
CA VAL A 283 7.34 -18.58 -13.37
C VAL A 283 8.73 -19.13 -13.75
N ALA A 284 9.67 -19.18 -12.81
CA ALA A 284 10.99 -19.77 -13.03
C ALA A 284 10.91 -21.27 -13.34
N ASP A 285 10.05 -22.02 -12.63
CA ASP A 285 9.82 -23.44 -12.89
C ASP A 285 9.10 -23.67 -14.23
N ILE A 286 8.14 -22.81 -14.56
CA ILE A 286 7.43 -22.86 -15.85
C ILE A 286 8.42 -22.59 -17.00
N ASN A 287 9.24 -21.55 -16.88
CA ASN A 287 10.25 -21.20 -17.88
C ASN A 287 11.37 -22.24 -17.98
N ALA A 288 11.65 -22.99 -16.90
CA ALA A 288 12.54 -24.13 -16.92
C ALA A 288 11.90 -25.39 -17.55
N GLY A 289 10.61 -25.36 -17.89
CA GLY A 289 9.88 -26.47 -18.47
C GLY A 289 9.47 -27.55 -17.46
N ASN A 290 9.44 -27.22 -16.17
CA ASN A 290 9.19 -28.20 -15.11
C ASN A 290 7.70 -28.54 -14.93
N LEU A 291 6.79 -27.70 -15.44
CA LEU A 291 5.34 -27.92 -15.34
C LEU A 291 4.83 -28.66 -16.57
N GLU A 292 4.28 -29.86 -16.37
CA GLU A 292 3.81 -30.74 -17.44
C GLU A 292 2.39 -31.24 -17.17
N TYR A 293 1.61 -31.41 -18.24
CA TYR A 293 0.39 -32.19 -18.25
C TYR A 293 0.64 -33.56 -18.90
N GLN A 294 0.34 -34.64 -18.18
CA GLN A 294 0.43 -36.02 -18.67
C GLN A 294 -0.97 -36.53 -19.04
N ALA A 295 -1.19 -36.79 -20.33
CA ALA A 295 -2.46 -37.31 -20.81
C ALA A 295 -2.65 -38.79 -20.45
N PRO A 296 -3.89 -39.22 -20.16
CA PRO A 296 -4.21 -40.62 -19.96
C PRO A 296 -4.13 -41.41 -21.29
N ALA A 297 -4.23 -42.74 -21.22
CA ALA A 297 -4.20 -43.63 -22.38
C ALA A 297 -5.52 -43.69 -23.18
N PHE A 298 -6.43 -42.74 -23.00
CA PHE A 298 -7.72 -42.68 -23.69
C PHE A 298 -8.04 -41.24 -24.12
N SER A 299 -8.84 -41.10 -25.16
CA SER A 299 -9.31 -39.79 -25.66
C SER A 299 -10.43 -39.21 -24.79
N GLY A 300 -10.58 -37.90 -24.80
CA GLY A 300 -11.64 -37.21 -24.07
C GLY A 300 -11.35 -35.72 -23.94
N SER A 301 -12.03 -35.08 -23.00
CA SER A 301 -11.74 -33.69 -22.62
C SER A 301 -11.67 -33.55 -21.11
N THR A 302 -10.91 -32.58 -20.65
CA THR A 302 -10.83 -32.21 -19.24
C THR A 302 -10.51 -30.72 -19.13
N SER A 303 -10.51 -30.19 -17.91
CA SER A 303 -10.05 -28.85 -17.64
C SER A 303 -9.50 -28.76 -16.23
N PHE A 304 -8.67 -27.76 -16.00
CA PHE A 304 -8.20 -27.36 -14.68
C PHE A 304 -8.33 -25.84 -14.57
N THR A 305 -8.41 -25.33 -13.35
CA THR A 305 -8.54 -23.89 -13.12
C THR A 305 -7.30 -23.33 -12.44
N PHE A 306 -6.98 -22.08 -12.75
CA PHE A 306 -5.79 -21.42 -12.27
C PHE A 306 -6.03 -19.93 -12.03
N ASN A 307 -5.24 -19.35 -11.12
CA ASN A 307 -4.99 -17.91 -11.10
C ASN A 307 -3.57 -17.65 -11.62
N VAL A 308 -3.38 -16.54 -12.31
CA VAL A 308 -2.03 -15.97 -12.50
C VAL A 308 -1.69 -15.10 -11.29
N ILE A 309 -0.42 -15.09 -10.91
CA ILE A 309 0.10 -14.34 -9.78
C ILE A 309 1.05 -13.27 -10.32
N ASP A 310 0.92 -12.04 -9.85
CA ASP A 310 1.85 -10.94 -10.18
C ASP A 310 3.09 -10.91 -9.27
N SER A 311 4.02 -9.98 -9.56
CA SER A 311 5.25 -9.78 -8.79
C SER A 311 5.04 -9.24 -7.38
N GLN A 312 3.83 -8.77 -7.05
CA GLN A 312 3.43 -8.37 -5.70
C GLN A 312 2.60 -9.46 -4.99
N TYR A 313 2.52 -10.65 -5.58
CA TYR A 313 1.83 -11.85 -5.07
C TYR A 313 0.30 -11.75 -5.00
N ASN A 314 -0.34 -10.85 -5.75
CA ASN A 314 -1.79 -10.88 -5.89
C ASN A 314 -2.21 -11.94 -6.91
N ALA A 315 -3.32 -12.62 -6.59
CA ALA A 315 -3.89 -13.64 -7.46
C ALA A 315 -4.98 -13.04 -8.33
N SER A 316 -5.02 -13.47 -9.60
CA SER A 316 -5.93 -12.90 -10.57
C SER A 316 -7.41 -13.08 -10.24
N ALA A 317 -8.22 -12.12 -10.70
CA ALA A 317 -9.67 -12.25 -10.79
C ALA A 317 -10.17 -11.75 -12.16
N PRO A 318 -11.06 -12.49 -12.86
CA PRO A 318 -11.63 -13.79 -12.51
C PRO A 318 -10.61 -14.95 -12.62
N VAL A 319 -11.02 -16.13 -12.14
CA VAL A 319 -10.28 -17.39 -12.29
C VAL A 319 -10.21 -17.80 -13.76
N GLY A 320 -9.02 -18.21 -14.22
CA GLY A 320 -8.82 -18.78 -15.55
C GLY A 320 -9.14 -20.27 -15.61
N THR A 321 -9.66 -20.72 -16.75
CA THR A 321 -9.86 -22.14 -17.07
C THR A 321 -8.93 -22.56 -18.19
N MET A 322 -8.13 -23.61 -17.96
CA MET A 322 -7.37 -24.29 -18.99
C MET A 322 -8.18 -25.50 -19.48
N SER A 323 -8.58 -25.49 -20.75
CA SER A 323 -9.31 -26.59 -21.37
C SER A 323 -8.37 -27.51 -22.15
N VAL A 324 -8.51 -28.81 -21.95
CA VAL A 324 -7.63 -29.81 -22.57
C VAL A 324 -8.45 -30.76 -23.44
N THR A 325 -8.10 -30.84 -24.72
CA THR A 325 -8.65 -31.85 -25.64
C THR A 325 -7.64 -32.97 -25.83
N ILE A 326 -8.04 -34.21 -25.51
CA ILE A 326 -7.19 -35.39 -25.61
C ILE A 326 -7.63 -36.20 -26.84
N ALA A 327 -6.83 -36.15 -27.90
CA ALA A 327 -7.06 -36.91 -29.13
C ALA A 327 -6.65 -38.38 -28.96
N ALA A 328 -7.33 -39.29 -29.64
CA ALA A 328 -6.93 -40.70 -29.66
C ALA A 328 -5.57 -40.87 -30.36
N ALA A 329 -4.72 -41.74 -29.83
CA ALA A 329 -3.52 -42.18 -30.55
C ALA A 329 -3.92 -42.95 -31.81
N ASN A 330 -3.26 -42.66 -32.92
CA ASN A 330 -3.44 -43.44 -34.15
C ASN A 330 -2.83 -44.83 -33.95
N THR A 331 -3.64 -45.88 -33.98
CA THR A 331 -3.17 -47.26 -33.90
C THR A 331 -3.07 -47.87 -35.29
N ALA A 332 -1.94 -48.51 -35.59
CA ALA A 332 -1.81 -49.29 -36.82
C ALA A 332 -2.78 -50.50 -36.77
N PRO A 333 -3.40 -50.89 -37.90
CA PRO A 333 -4.27 -52.06 -37.93
C PRO A 333 -3.48 -53.31 -37.53
N THR A 334 -4.01 -54.09 -36.59
CA THR A 334 -3.44 -55.39 -36.20
C THR A 334 -4.03 -56.49 -37.08
N LEU A 335 -3.18 -57.20 -37.82
CA LEU A 335 -3.54 -58.43 -38.52
C LEU A 335 -3.55 -59.60 -37.53
N THR A 336 -4.74 -60.13 -37.23
CA THR A 336 -4.86 -61.40 -36.49
C THR A 336 -4.65 -62.54 -37.48
N THR A 337 -3.54 -63.27 -37.37
CA THR A 337 -3.37 -64.52 -38.13
C THR A 337 -4.33 -65.57 -37.57
N ILE A 338 -5.24 -66.05 -38.41
CA ILE A 338 -6.13 -67.16 -38.10
C ILE A 338 -5.31 -68.45 -38.30
N SER A 339 -5.13 -69.23 -37.23
CA SER A 339 -4.56 -70.59 -37.28
C SER A 339 -5.65 -71.64 -37.22
#